data_AF-C2FXJ1-F1
#
_entry.id   AF-C2FXJ1-F1
#
_cell.length_a   1.000
_cell.length_b   1.000
_cell.length_c   1.000
_cell.angle_alpha   90.00
_cell.angle_beta   90.00
_cell.angle_gamma   90.00
#
_symmetry.space_group_name_H-M   'P 1'
#
loop_
_entity.id
_entity.type
_entity.pdbx_description
1 polymer ?
#
loop_
_entity_poly.entity_id
_entity_poly.type
_entity_poly.pdbx_seq_one_letter_code
_entity_poly.pdbx_strand_id
1 'polypeptide(L)'
;MKRKIKDYSIPFIKEIIPVIAGILIALFIDNWNSERKDKAYINQIFSTIRSELVESKEDIKAIIPKQRSLIDSLDFYADNKDVAVLDIVMRSKGIYIPKVKINAWKSVSNTKIDLID
;
A
#
# COMPACT_ATOMS: atom_id res chain seq x y z
N MET A 1 -41.59 -51.76 -1.91
CA MET A 1 -41.21 -50.34 -1.71
C MET A 1 -39.70 -50.10 -1.72
N LYS A 2 -38.89 -50.89 -0.97
CA LYS A 2 -37.42 -50.69 -0.88
C LYS A 2 -36.62 -50.84 -2.19
N ARG A 3 -37.00 -51.77 -3.09
CA ARG A 3 -36.32 -51.96 -4.39
C ARG A 3 -36.53 -50.78 -5.35
N LYS A 4 -37.79 -50.35 -5.54
CA LYS A 4 -38.11 -49.21 -6.42
C LYS A 4 -37.39 -47.93 -6.00
N ILE A 5 -37.33 -47.62 -4.70
CA ILE A 5 -36.58 -46.43 -4.22
C ILE A 5 -35.10 -46.53 -4.59
N LYS A 6 -34.47 -47.70 -4.38
CA LYS A 6 -33.06 -47.93 -4.77
C LYS A 6 -32.85 -47.77 -6.28
N ASP A 7 -33.78 -48.25 -7.09
CA ASP A 7 -33.69 -48.22 -8.55
C ASP A 7 -33.84 -46.81 -9.13
N TYR A 8 -34.53 -45.89 -8.46
CA TYR A 8 -34.63 -44.47 -8.86
C TYR A 8 -33.56 -43.58 -8.21
N SER A 9 -33.13 -43.87 -6.98
CA SER A 9 -32.10 -43.07 -6.28
C SER A 9 -30.70 -43.21 -6.91
N ILE A 10 -30.34 -44.40 -7.41
CA ILE A 10 -29.04 -44.64 -8.04
C ILE A 10 -28.81 -43.78 -9.31
N PRO A 11 -29.71 -43.79 -10.31
CA PRO A 11 -29.53 -42.96 -11.50
C PRO A 11 -29.58 -41.46 -11.16
N PHE A 12 -30.43 -41.05 -10.23
CA PHE A 12 -30.50 -39.66 -9.77
C PHE A 12 -29.20 -39.17 -9.12
N ILE A 13 -28.62 -39.98 -8.22
CA ILE A 13 -27.31 -39.69 -7.61
C ILE A 13 -26.21 -39.64 -8.67
N LYS A 14 -26.25 -40.55 -9.65
CA LYS A 14 -25.27 -40.61 -10.74
C LYS A 14 -25.33 -39.39 -11.67
N GLU A 15 -26.48 -38.73 -11.81
CA GLU A 15 -26.63 -37.53 -12.64
C GLU A 15 -26.42 -36.23 -11.85
N ILE A 16 -26.93 -36.13 -10.62
CA ILE A 16 -26.84 -34.89 -9.83
C ILE A 16 -25.46 -34.71 -9.19
N ILE A 17 -24.83 -35.77 -8.67
CA ILE A 17 -23.52 -35.63 -8.02
C ILE A 17 -22.47 -35.02 -8.97
N PRO A 18 -22.34 -35.45 -10.24
CA PRO A 18 -21.40 -34.82 -11.17
C PRO A 18 -21.69 -33.35 -11.44
N VAL A 19 -22.97 -32.95 -11.53
CA VAL A 19 -23.36 -31.55 -11.75
C VAL A 19 -22.98 -30.69 -10.54
N ILE A 20 -23.32 -31.14 -9.33
CA ILE A 20 -22.95 -30.44 -8.09
C ILE A 20 -21.43 -30.38 -7.95
N ALA A 21 -20.74 -31.50 -8.18
CA ALA A 21 -19.28 -31.55 -8.15
C ALA A 21 -18.64 -30.58 -9.15
N GLY A 22 -19.19 -30.44 -10.36
CA GLY A 22 -18.72 -29.48 -11.34
C GLY A 22 -18.85 -28.03 -10.87
N ILE A 23 -20.00 -27.66 -10.30
CA ILE A 23 -20.22 -26.31 -9.76
C ILE A 23 -19.29 -26.04 -8.57
N LEU A 24 -19.15 -27.00 -7.66
CA LEU A 24 -18.27 -26.87 -6.50
C LEU A 24 -16.81 -26.69 -6.91
N ILE A 25 -16.33 -27.47 -7.90
CA ILE A 25 -14.97 -27.34 -8.42
C ILE A 25 -14.78 -25.97 -9.08
N ALA A 26 -15.76 -25.49 -9.86
CA ALA A 26 -15.69 -24.18 -10.49
C ALA A 26 -15.59 -23.05 -9.44
N LEU A 27 -16.45 -23.07 -8.42
CA LEU A 27 -16.41 -22.09 -7.32
C LEU A 27 -15.11 -22.20 -6.52
N PHE A 28 -14.59 -23.41 -6.29
CA PHE A 28 -13.35 -23.62 -5.56
C PHE A 28 -12.14 -23.02 -6.31
N ILE A 29 -12.06 -23.25 -7.62
CA ILE A 29 -11.00 -22.69 -8.46
C ILE A 29 -11.09 -21.17 -8.50
N ASP A 30 -12.29 -20.62 -8.65
CA ASP A 30 -12.51 -19.18 -8.70
C ASP A 30 -12.12 -18.50 -7.38
N ASN A 31 -12.57 -19.06 -6.24
CA ASN A 31 -12.24 -18.56 -4.92
C ASN A 31 -10.72 -18.58 -4.66
N TRP A 32 -10.05 -19.70 -4.98
CA TRP A 32 -8.60 -19.80 -4.82
C TRP A 32 -7.83 -18.80 -5.69
N ASN A 33 -8.31 -18.55 -6.91
CA ASN A 33 -7.71 -17.57 -7.81
C ASN A 33 -7.91 -16.13 -7.29
N SER A 34 -9.10 -15.82 -6.77
CA SER A 34 -9.38 -14.52 -6.15
C SER A 34 -8.46 -14.27 -4.96
N GLU A 35 -8.40 -15.21 -4.01
CA GLU A 35 -7.53 -15.09 -2.82
C GLU A 35 -6.05 -14.88 -3.18
N ARG A 36 -5.58 -15.55 -4.24
CA ARG A 36 -4.20 -15.38 -4.71
C ARG A 36 -3.97 -13.97 -5.25
N LYS A 37 -4.91 -13.43 -6.02
CA LYS A 37 -4.83 -12.07 -6.59
C LYS A 37 -4.88 -11.01 -5.49
N ASP A 38 -5.76 -11.20 -4.52
CA ASP A 38 -5.90 -10.28 -3.38
C ASP A 38 -4.60 -10.24 -2.55
N LYS A 39 -4.02 -11.42 -2.24
CA LYS A 39 -2.71 -11.50 -1.57
C LYS A 39 -1.60 -10.83 -2.36
N ALA A 40 -1.55 -11.03 -3.68
CA ALA A 40 -0.55 -10.39 -4.54
C ALA A 40 -0.70 -8.86 -4.55
N TYR A 41 -1.93 -8.36 -4.62
CA TYR A 41 -2.23 -6.93 -4.56
C TYR A 41 -1.80 -6.31 -3.23
N ILE A 42 -2.15 -6.93 -2.11
CA ILE A 42 -1.76 -6.47 -0.76
C ILE A 42 -0.24 -6.46 -0.59
N ASN A 43 0.46 -7.52 -1.03
CA ASN A 43 1.92 -7.58 -0.97
C ASN A 43 2.58 -6.48 -1.81
N GLN A 44 2.05 -6.21 -3.00
CA GLN A 44 2.55 -5.15 -3.88
C GLN A 44 2.38 -3.76 -3.25
N ILE A 45 1.23 -3.52 -2.64
CA ILE A 45 0.96 -2.29 -1.89
C ILE A 45 1.94 -2.13 -0.73
N PHE A 46 2.10 -3.16 0.11
CA PHE A 46 3.01 -3.08 1.25
C PHE A 46 4.46 -2.83 0.83
N SER A 47 4.89 -3.48 -0.25
CA SER A 47 6.20 -3.23 -0.87
C SER A 47 6.34 -1.78 -1.32
N THR A 48 5.30 -1.23 -1.95
CA THR A 48 5.28 0.15 -2.43
C THR A 48 5.31 1.14 -1.27
N ILE A 49 4.48 0.95 -0.24
CA ILE A 49 4.49 1.78 0.98
C ILE A 49 5.87 1.75 1.63
N ARG A 50 6.48 0.56 1.75
CA ARG A 50 7.82 0.42 2.30
C ARG A 50 8.85 1.20 1.47
N SER A 51 8.81 1.13 0.14
CA SER A 51 9.69 1.89 -0.73
C SER A 51 9.50 3.40 -0.55
N GLU A 52 8.25 3.87 -0.56
CA GLU A 52 7.91 5.29 -0.36
C GLU A 52 8.42 5.81 0.99
N LEU A 53 8.33 5.02 2.06
CA LEU A 53 8.83 5.37 3.39
C LEU A 53 10.37 5.41 3.44
N VAL A 54 11.05 4.44 2.81
CA VAL A 54 12.51 4.42 2.73
C VAL A 54 13.02 5.63 1.94
N GLU A 55 12.42 5.92 0.79
CA GLU A 55 12.77 7.09 -0.03
C GLU A 55 12.52 8.39 0.73
N SER A 56 11.37 8.53 1.39
CA SER A 56 11.04 9.72 2.19
C SER A 56 12.04 9.90 3.34
N LYS A 57 12.46 8.81 3.99
CA LYS A 57 13.48 8.85 5.05
C LYS A 57 14.82 9.36 4.53
N GLU A 58 15.28 8.85 3.39
CA GLU A 58 16.56 9.28 2.81
C GLU A 58 16.50 10.75 2.34
N ASP A 59 15.37 11.17 1.75
CA ASP A 59 15.15 12.58 1.39
C ASP A 59 15.19 13.50 2.62
N ILE A 60 14.50 13.13 3.71
CA ILE A 60 14.54 13.88 4.98
C ILE A 60 15.98 13.95 5.51
N LYS A 61 16.70 12.83 5.53
CA LYS A 61 18.08 12.75 6.02
C LYS A 61 19.03 13.62 5.21
N ALA A 62 18.83 13.74 3.90
CA ALA A 62 19.62 14.59 3.03
C ALA A 62 19.32 16.10 3.20
N ILE A 63 18.11 16.45 3.66
CA ILE A 63 17.65 17.83 3.78
C ILE A 63 17.88 18.42 5.17
N ILE A 64 17.80 17.61 6.24
CA ILE A 64 18.13 18.02 7.61
C ILE A 64 19.45 18.84 7.72
N PRO A 65 20.60 18.39 7.17
CA PRO A 65 21.84 19.15 7.31
C PRO A 65 21.80 20.49 6.58
N LYS A 66 21.08 20.58 5.45
CA LYS A 66 20.90 21.85 4.72
C LYS A 66 20.05 22.84 5.52
N GLN A 67 18.97 22.34 6.13
CA GLN A 67 18.12 23.15 7.00
C GLN A 67 18.87 23.60 8.26
N ARG A 68 19.69 22.73 8.87
CA ARG A 68 20.55 23.12 10.00
C ARG A 68 21.50 24.25 9.62
N SER A 69 22.20 24.14 8.49
CA SER A 69 23.12 25.20 8.03
C SER A 69 22.41 26.56 7.82
N LEU A 70 21.16 26.54 7.36
CA LEU A 70 20.36 27.76 7.26
C LEU A 70 20.00 28.32 8.64
N ILE A 71 19.54 27.47 9.55
CA ILE A 71 19.20 27.87 10.93
C ILE A 71 20.43 28.44 11.63
N ASP A 72 21.57 27.76 11.54
CA ASP A 72 22.84 28.21 12.14
C ASP A 72 23.26 29.58 11.58
N SER A 73 23.05 29.82 10.28
CA SER A 73 23.34 31.12 9.66
C SER A 73 22.38 32.21 10.12
N LEU A 74 21.09 31.90 10.22
CA LEU A 74 20.08 32.83 10.72
C LEU A 74 20.33 33.21 12.18
N ASP A 75 20.72 32.23 13.00
CA ASP A 75 21.05 32.43 14.41
C ASP A 75 22.32 33.29 14.56
N PHE A 76 23.35 33.03 13.76
CA PHE A 76 24.58 33.83 13.76
C PHE A 76 24.36 35.31 13.42
N TYR A 77 23.41 35.62 12.52
CA TYR A 77 23.10 36.98 12.12
C TYR A 77 21.86 37.56 12.84
N ALA A 78 21.32 36.90 13.87
CA ALA A 78 20.05 37.27 14.49
C ALA A 78 20.02 38.72 15.03
N ASP A 79 21.13 39.20 15.58
CA ASP A 79 21.27 40.55 16.13
C ASP A 79 21.81 41.58 15.12
N ASN A 80 22.13 41.15 13.90
CA ASN A 80 22.74 42.00 12.88
C ASN A 80 21.66 42.73 12.07
N LYS A 81 21.60 44.06 12.19
CA LYS A 81 20.62 44.91 11.48
C LYS A 81 21.03 45.29 10.05
N ASP A 82 22.28 45.01 9.67
CA ASP A 82 22.85 45.40 8.38
C ASP A 82 22.72 44.29 7.32
N VAL A 83 22.33 43.07 7.72
CA VAL A 83 22.17 41.93 6.82
C VAL A 83 20.69 41.62 6.63
N ALA A 84 20.22 41.59 5.38
CA ALA A 84 18.85 41.19 5.08
C ALA A 84 18.69 39.67 5.23
N VAL A 85 17.56 39.24 5.78
CA VAL A 85 17.21 37.80 5.91
C VAL A 85 17.26 37.08 4.56
N LEU A 86 16.88 37.76 3.48
CA LEU A 86 16.94 37.22 2.13
C LEU A 86 18.37 36.84 1.72
N ASP A 87 19.37 37.65 2.08
CA ASP A 87 20.77 37.37 1.75
C ASP A 87 21.27 36.13 2.49
N ILE A 88 20.83 35.93 3.73
CA ILE A 88 21.17 34.75 4.53
C ILE A 88 20.57 33.49 3.89
N VAL A 89 19.30 33.54 3.50
CA VAL A 89 18.62 32.42 2.82
C VAL A 89 19.30 32.08 1.49
N MET A 90 19.69 33.10 0.71
CA MET A 90 20.41 32.92 -0.55
C MET A 90 21.80 32.31 -0.35
N ARG A 91 22.52 32.70 0.71
CA ARG A 91 23.82 32.09 1.08
C ARG A 91 23.69 30.61 1.43
N SER A 92 22.59 30.21 2.07
CA SER A 92 22.29 28.79 2.38
C SER A 92 21.65 28.02 1.21
N LYS A 93 21.64 28.61 0.00
CA LYS A 93 21.07 28.03 -1.23
C LYS A 93 19.56 27.78 -1.18
N GLY A 94 18.85 28.56 -0.38
CA GLY A 94 17.39 28.56 -0.29
C GLY A 94 16.82 27.62 0.78
N ILE A 95 15.50 27.48 0.75
CA ILE A 95 14.73 26.63 1.67
C ILE A 95 14.46 25.29 1.00
N TYR A 96 14.93 24.21 1.64
CA TYR A 96 14.70 22.84 1.16
C TYR A 96 13.57 22.19 1.94
N ILE A 97 12.62 21.59 1.23
CA ILE A 97 11.49 20.86 1.82
C ILE A 97 11.60 19.40 1.38
N PRO A 98 11.61 18.43 2.31
CA PRO A 98 11.67 17.02 1.95
C PRO A 98 10.39 16.58 1.23
N LYS A 99 10.55 15.73 0.22
CA LYS A 99 9.43 15.10 -0.46
C LYS A 99 9.00 13.90 0.38
N VAL A 100 7.78 13.96 0.89
CA VAL A 100 7.17 12.84 1.61
C VAL A 100 6.17 12.17 0.67
N LYS A 101 6.43 10.92 0.31
CA LYS A 101 5.57 10.12 -0.56
C LYS A 101 4.56 9.34 0.29
N ILE A 102 3.28 9.50 0.00
CA ILE A 102 2.16 8.86 0.72
C ILE A 102 1.09 8.31 -0.23
N ASN A 103 1.42 8.10 -1.51
CA ASN A 103 0.41 7.77 -2.52
C ASN A 103 -0.12 6.35 -2.31
N ALA A 104 0.77 5.40 -2.00
CA ALA A 104 0.37 4.03 -1.76
C ALA A 104 -0.47 3.91 -0.47
N TRP A 105 -0.07 4.62 0.59
CA TRP A 105 -0.85 4.72 1.82
C TRP A 105 -2.25 5.30 1.56
N LYS A 106 -2.32 6.42 0.84
CA LYS A 106 -3.58 7.08 0.49
C LYS A 106 -4.48 6.17 -0.33
N SER A 107 -3.91 5.41 -1.26
CA SER A 107 -4.63 4.40 -2.04
C SER A 107 -5.27 3.36 -1.11
N VAL A 108 -4.52 2.76 -0.19
CA VAL A 108 -5.08 1.78 0.75
C VAL A 108 -6.18 2.37 1.63
N SER A 109 -5.93 3.53 2.22
CA SER A 109 -6.90 4.18 3.11
C SER A 109 -8.24 4.48 2.43
N ASN A 110 -8.21 4.69 1.10
CA ASN A 110 -9.40 5.01 0.32
C ASN A 110 -10.08 3.78 -0.32
N THR A 111 -9.36 2.68 -0.53
CA THR A 111 -9.81 1.57 -1.41
C THR A 111 -10.35 0.35 -0.66
N LYS A 112 -10.29 0.33 0.68
CA LYS A 112 -10.91 -0.60 1.66
C LYS A 112 -9.86 -1.14 2.63
N ILE A 113 -9.99 -0.75 3.90
CA ILE A 113 -9.31 -1.38 5.04
C ILE A 113 -9.76 -2.84 5.20
N ASP A 114 -10.96 -3.19 4.73
CA ASP A 114 -11.56 -4.53 4.81
C ASP A 114 -10.77 -5.65 4.11
N LEU A 115 -9.76 -5.33 3.28
CA LEU A 115 -8.87 -6.32 2.64
C LEU A 115 -7.65 -6.69 3.50
N ILE A 116 -7.48 -6.04 4.66
CA ILE A 116 -6.33 -6.21 5.56
C ILE A 116 -6.64 -7.15 6.73
N ASP A 117 -7.93 -7.43 7.00
CA ASP A 117 -8.39 -8.43 7.98
C ASP A 117 -8.45 -9.86 7.39
#